data_AF-A0A443SBK5-F1
#
_entry.id   AF-A0A443SBK5-F1
#
_cell.length_a   1.000
_cell.length_b   1.000
_cell.length_c   1.000
_cell.angle_alpha   90.00
_cell.angle_beta   90.00
_cell.angle_gamma   90.00
#
_symmetry.space_group_name_H-M   'P 1'
#
loop_
_entity.id
_entity.type
_entity.pdbx_description
1 polymer ?
#
loop_
_entity_poly.entity_id
_entity_poly.type
_entity_poly.pdbx_seq_one_letter_code
_entity_poly.pdbx_strand_id
1 'polypeptide(L)'
;MAIVSRRELKKVVHPHYILNVLLASSYIILKTLPPMCSFLFSSCNLDHRELEIMVYTAIVVIFRTRKQGAVNLLPYLGTACMLIKMGNVVLYFYSDPVYGLIFIVFCLLHLLLLPEPSYQGPENVVYFKSTDLEEEIQRNKRVSWLIELYAPWNPACIDFASVFSELSAR
;
A
#
# COMPACT_ATOMS: atom_id res chain seq x y z
N MET A 1 -19.60 1.47 2.33
CA MET A 1 -19.48 2.57 1.35
C MET A 1 -18.41 3.51 1.88
N ALA A 2 -17.22 3.52 1.29
CA ALA A 2 -16.10 4.31 1.79
C ALA A 2 -16.41 5.81 1.59
N ILE A 3 -16.55 6.55 2.69
CA ILE A 3 -16.70 8.00 2.65
C ILE A 3 -15.31 8.55 2.32
N VAL A 4 -15.08 8.85 1.04
CA VAL A 4 -13.81 9.43 0.56
C VAL A 4 -13.66 10.83 1.14
N SER A 5 -12.84 10.97 2.18
CA SER A 5 -12.52 12.28 2.77
C SER A 5 -11.53 13.03 1.89
N ARG A 6 -11.73 14.34 1.69
CA ARG A 6 -10.82 15.20 0.88
C ARG A 6 -9.36 15.15 1.34
N ARG A 7 -9.11 14.85 2.63
CA ARG A 7 -7.76 14.68 3.17
C ARG A 7 -7.09 13.41 2.65
N GLU A 8 -7.84 12.33 2.48
CA GLU A 8 -7.32 11.08 1.90
C GLU A 8 -6.99 11.27 0.42
N LEU A 9 -7.81 12.00 -0.33
CA LEU A 9 -7.55 12.29 -1.74
C LEU A 9 -6.24 13.09 -1.93
N LYS A 10 -5.94 14.04 -1.03
CA LYS A 10 -4.68 14.79 -1.05
C LYS A 10 -3.47 13.90 -0.73
N LYS A 11 -3.63 12.88 0.11
CA LYS A 11 -2.61 11.87 0.39
C LYS A 11 -2.39 10.92 -0.80
N VAL A 12 -3.43 10.60 -1.58
CA VAL A 12 -3.33 9.77 -2.79
C VAL A 12 -2.49 10.42 -3.90
N VAL A 13 -2.38 11.76 -3.92
CA VAL A 13 -1.52 12.48 -4.88
C VAL A 13 -0.01 12.29 -4.58
N HIS A 14 0.35 11.64 -3.47
CA HIS A 14 1.75 11.33 -3.20
C HIS A 14 2.35 10.45 -4.32
N PRO A 15 3.57 10.75 -4.82
CA PRO A 15 4.17 10.06 -5.96
C PRO A 15 4.18 8.54 -5.84
N HIS A 16 4.35 8.04 -4.61
CA HIS A 16 4.30 6.62 -4.27
C HIS A 16 2.97 5.95 -4.71
N TYR A 17 1.82 6.55 -4.42
CA TYR A 17 0.52 5.95 -4.75
C TYR A 17 0.24 6.00 -6.25
N ILE A 18 0.65 7.09 -6.91
CA ILE A 18 0.53 7.23 -8.37
C ILE A 18 1.35 6.14 -9.08
N LEU A 19 2.62 5.96 -8.68
CA LEU A 19 3.48 4.93 -9.26
C LEU A 19 3.01 3.51 -8.92
N ASN A 20 2.44 3.29 -7.73
CA ASN A 20 1.79 2.02 -7.39
C ASN A 20 0.68 1.66 -8.37
N VAL A 21 -0.23 2.61 -8.64
CA VAL A 21 -1.34 2.42 -9.58
C VAL A 21 -0.81 2.21 -11.00
N LEU A 22 0.17 3.00 -11.43
CA LEU A 22 0.78 2.88 -12.76
C LEU A 22 1.43 1.51 -12.96
N LEU A 23 2.21 1.03 -11.98
CA LEU A 23 2.81 -0.30 -12.04
C LEU A 23 1.77 -1.42 -12.00
N ALA A 24 0.66 -1.23 -11.26
CA ALA A 24 -0.45 -2.18 -11.21
C ALA A 24 -1.24 -2.22 -12.52
N SER A 25 -1.40 -1.12 -13.24
CA SER A 25 -2.07 -1.08 -14.55
C SER A 25 -1.15 -1.30 -15.75
N SER A 26 0.17 -1.34 -15.51
CA SER A 26 1.20 -1.36 -16.56
C SER A 26 0.99 -2.42 -17.63
N TYR A 27 0.69 -3.67 -17.26
CA TYR A 27 0.54 -4.77 -18.22
C TYR A 27 -0.58 -4.49 -19.23
N ILE A 28 -1.76 -4.10 -18.71
CA ILE A 28 -2.93 -3.79 -19.52
C ILE A 28 -2.62 -2.59 -20.43
N ILE A 29 -2.00 -1.55 -19.88
CA ILE A 29 -1.67 -0.33 -20.64
C ILE A 29 -0.70 -0.66 -21.78
N LEU A 30 0.39 -1.36 -21.50
CA LEU A 30 1.40 -1.69 -22.50
C LEU A 30 0.85 -2.61 -23.60
N LYS A 31 -0.04 -3.54 -23.25
CA LYS A 31 -0.69 -4.44 -24.21
C LYS A 31 -1.76 -3.74 -25.06
N THR A 32 -2.44 -2.73 -24.50
CA THR A 32 -3.57 -2.04 -25.16
C THR A 32 -3.12 -0.84 -26.01
N LEU A 33 -2.05 -0.15 -25.62
CA LEU A 33 -1.59 1.04 -26.36
C LEU A 33 -0.74 0.64 -27.57
N PRO A 34 -1.19 0.91 -28.82
CA PRO A 34 -0.51 0.49 -30.05
C PRO A 34 0.99 0.85 -30.16
N PRO A 35 1.46 2.06 -29.77
CA PRO A 35 2.86 2.41 -29.96
C PRO A 35 3.78 1.61 -29.03
N MET A 36 3.31 1.25 -27.83
CA MET A 36 4.09 0.46 -26.86
C MET A 36 3.94 -1.03 -27.15
N CYS A 37 2.73 -1.45 -27.52
CA CYS A 37 2.43 -2.84 -27.78
C CYS A 37 3.21 -3.39 -28.98
N SER A 38 3.20 -2.68 -30.12
CA SER A 38 3.89 -3.14 -31.34
C SER A 38 5.41 -3.24 -31.20
N PHE A 39 5.99 -2.53 -30.22
CA PHE A 39 7.41 -2.61 -29.91
C PHE A 39 7.75 -3.78 -28.98
N LEU A 40 6.89 -4.06 -28.00
CA LEU A 40 7.19 -5.00 -26.91
C LEU A 40 6.58 -6.40 -27.11
N PHE A 41 5.43 -6.48 -27.80
CA PHE A 41 4.66 -7.70 -28.00
C PHE A 41 4.40 -7.95 -29.48
N SER A 42 4.35 -9.23 -29.86
CA SER A 42 4.01 -9.64 -31.23
C SER A 42 2.53 -9.46 -31.57
N SER A 43 1.66 -9.51 -30.56
CA SER A 43 0.21 -9.34 -30.68
C SER A 43 -0.32 -8.33 -29.66
N CYS A 44 -1.23 -7.46 -30.11
CA CYS A 44 -1.90 -6.45 -29.29
C CYS A 44 -3.30 -6.85 -28.81
N ASN A 45 -3.62 -8.12 -28.93
CA ASN A 45 -4.84 -8.69 -28.37
C ASN A 45 -4.51 -9.38 -27.06
N LEU A 46 -5.46 -9.33 -26.12
CA LEU A 46 -5.40 -10.09 -24.88
C LEU A 46 -5.76 -11.55 -25.17
N ASP A 47 -4.82 -12.44 -24.91
CA ASP A 47 -5.07 -13.88 -25.04
C ASP A 47 -5.99 -14.37 -23.91
N HIS A 48 -6.73 -15.45 -24.16
CA HIS A 48 -7.63 -16.02 -23.14
C HIS A 48 -6.91 -16.39 -21.84
N ARG A 49 -5.67 -16.90 -21.93
CA ARG A 49 -4.86 -17.25 -20.75
C ARG A 49 -4.46 -16.00 -19.94
N GLU A 50 -4.15 -14.90 -20.61
CA GLU A 50 -3.82 -13.64 -19.93
C GLU A 50 -5.06 -13.11 -19.19
N LEU A 51 -6.23 -13.16 -19.85
CA LEU A 51 -7.50 -12.77 -19.25
C LEU A 51 -7.85 -13.64 -18.03
N GLU A 52 -7.65 -14.95 -18.11
CA GLU A 52 -7.83 -15.88 -16.98
C GLU A 52 -6.97 -15.46 -15.78
N ILE A 53 -5.67 -15.22 -16.00
CA ILE A 53 -4.75 -14.78 -14.93
C ILE A 53 -5.20 -13.44 -14.33
N MET A 54 -5.62 -12.48 -15.16
CA MET A 54 -6.14 -11.19 -14.70
C MET A 54 -7.39 -11.36 -13.84
N VAL A 55 -8.33 -12.21 -14.26
CA VAL A 55 -9.56 -12.50 -13.52
C VAL A 55 -9.27 -13.20 -12.20
N TYR A 56 -8.38 -14.21 -12.19
CA TYR A 56 -7.95 -14.87 -10.95
C TYR A 56 -7.31 -13.87 -9.98
N THR A 57 -6.45 -12.99 -10.47
CA THR A 57 -5.83 -11.93 -9.66
C THR A 57 -6.88 -10.99 -9.09
N ALA A 58 -7.87 -10.56 -9.89
CA ALA A 58 -8.96 -9.70 -9.44
C ALA A 58 -9.82 -10.37 -8.35
N ILE A 59 -10.13 -11.67 -8.51
CA ILE A 59 -10.85 -12.46 -7.50
C ILE A 59 -10.06 -12.49 -6.19
N VAL A 60 -8.76 -12.79 -6.23
CA VAL A 60 -7.89 -12.82 -5.04
C VAL A 60 -7.86 -11.46 -4.33
N VAL A 61 -7.77 -10.36 -5.09
CA VAL A 61 -7.85 -8.99 -4.55
C VAL A 61 -9.17 -8.78 -3.82
N ILE A 62 -10.31 -9.12 -4.44
CA ILE A 62 -11.62 -8.95 -3.82
C ILE A 62 -11.75 -9.78 -2.54
N PHE A 63 -11.35 -11.06 -2.56
CA PHE A 63 -11.45 -11.91 -1.38
C PHE A 63 -10.56 -11.43 -0.23
N ARG A 64 -9.30 -11.06 -0.51
CA ARG A 64 -8.37 -10.57 0.51
C ARG A 64 -8.84 -9.24 1.09
N THR A 65 -9.23 -8.30 0.24
CA THR A 65 -9.67 -6.97 0.66
C THR A 65 -10.98 -7.01 1.44
N ARG A 66 -11.92 -7.91 1.09
CA ARG A 66 -13.12 -8.17 1.90
C ARG A 66 -12.77 -8.69 3.30
N LYS A 67 -11.79 -9.58 3.41
CA LYS A 67 -11.40 -10.19 4.69
C LYS A 67 -10.67 -9.22 5.63
N GLN A 68 -9.96 -8.24 5.07
CA GLN A 68 -9.30 -7.18 5.85
C GLN A 68 -10.29 -6.20 6.50
N GLY A 69 -11.52 -6.07 6.01
CA GLY A 69 -12.52 -5.17 6.60
C GLY A 69 -12.08 -3.69 6.64
N ALA A 70 -11.12 -3.29 5.80
CA ALA A 70 -10.54 -1.96 5.81
C ALA A 70 -11.62 -0.91 5.46
N VAL A 71 -11.86 0.01 6.40
CA VAL A 71 -12.75 1.17 6.20
C VAL A 71 -12.07 2.35 5.51
N ASN A 72 -10.73 2.38 5.52
CA ASN A 72 -9.92 3.46 4.95
C ASN A 72 -9.45 3.14 3.52
N LEU A 73 -9.40 4.15 2.64
CA LEU A 73 -9.14 3.96 1.21
C LEU A 73 -7.67 3.65 0.91
N LEU A 74 -6.74 4.24 1.67
CA LEU A 74 -5.30 4.10 1.46
C LEU A 74 -4.78 2.66 1.66
N PRO A 75 -5.01 2.00 2.82
CA PRO A 75 -4.56 0.62 3.03
C PRO A 75 -5.26 -0.38 2.09
N TYR A 76 -6.50 -0.05 1.68
CA TYR A 76 -7.23 -0.80 0.66
C TYR A 76 -6.51 -0.74 -0.69
N LEU A 77 -6.18 0.46 -1.18
CA LEU A 77 -5.46 0.66 -2.43
C LEU A 77 -4.06 0.05 -2.40
N GLY A 78 -3.33 0.18 -1.30
CA GLY A 78 -2.00 -0.41 -1.13
C GLY A 78 -2.01 -1.92 -1.28
N THR A 79 -2.91 -2.60 -0.55
CA THR A 79 -3.04 -4.07 -0.62
C THR A 79 -3.50 -4.54 -2.00
N ALA A 80 -4.45 -3.83 -2.62
CA ALA A 80 -4.93 -4.15 -3.97
C ALA A 80 -3.81 -4.02 -5.01
N CYS A 81 -3.09 -2.89 -5.00
CA CYS A 81 -1.97 -2.66 -5.93
C CYS A 81 -0.85 -3.69 -5.74
N MET A 82 -0.52 -4.08 -4.50
CA MET A 82 0.48 -5.11 -4.24
C MET A 82 0.11 -6.45 -4.87
N LEU A 83 -1.14 -6.90 -4.68
CA LEU A 83 -1.62 -8.15 -5.27
C LEU A 83 -1.69 -8.10 -6.80
N ILE A 84 -2.13 -6.98 -7.37
CA ILE A 84 -2.17 -6.80 -8.82
C ILE A 84 -0.74 -6.81 -9.39
N LYS A 85 0.23 -6.18 -8.73
CA LYS A 85 1.64 -6.26 -9.14
C LYS A 85 2.17 -7.69 -9.14
N MET A 86 1.81 -8.49 -8.13
CA MET A 86 2.17 -9.92 -8.12
C MET A 86 1.55 -10.68 -9.31
N GLY A 87 0.29 -10.39 -9.65
CA GLY A 87 -0.34 -10.92 -10.86
C GLY A 87 0.36 -10.47 -12.15
N ASN A 88 0.76 -9.19 -12.22
CA ASN A 88 1.49 -8.65 -13.37
C ASN A 88 2.86 -9.31 -13.54
N VAL A 89 3.56 -9.68 -12.46
CA VAL A 89 4.80 -10.48 -12.57
C VAL A 89 4.50 -11.76 -13.34
N VAL A 90 3.46 -12.52 -12.95
CA VAL A 90 3.08 -13.76 -13.65
C VAL A 90 2.75 -13.51 -15.13
N LEU A 91 2.01 -12.43 -15.43
CA LEU A 91 1.67 -12.05 -16.80
C LEU A 91 2.91 -11.71 -17.64
N TYR A 92 3.85 -10.93 -17.11
CA TYR A 92 5.09 -10.62 -17.82
C TYR A 92 5.96 -11.85 -18.01
N PHE A 93 6.05 -12.75 -17.02
CA PHE A 93 6.74 -14.04 -17.16
C PHE A 93 6.08 -14.95 -18.21
N TYR A 94 4.75 -14.89 -18.34
CA TYR A 94 4.02 -15.64 -19.36
C TYR A 94 4.31 -15.12 -20.77
N SER A 95 4.44 -13.80 -20.95
CA SER A 95 4.84 -13.22 -22.24
C SER A 95 6.28 -13.56 -22.57
N ASP A 96 7.23 -13.11 -21.74
CA ASP A 96 8.65 -13.44 -21.87
C ASP A 96 9.34 -13.33 -20.49
N PRO A 97 10.18 -14.31 -20.11
CA PRO A 97 10.84 -14.31 -18.81
C PRO A 97 11.73 -13.08 -18.58
N VAL A 98 12.26 -12.48 -19.66
CA VAL A 98 13.09 -11.26 -19.59
C VAL A 98 12.25 -10.06 -19.13
N TYR A 99 11.04 -9.87 -19.68
CA TYR A 99 10.16 -8.78 -19.25
C TYR A 99 9.66 -8.98 -17.82
N GLY A 100 9.42 -10.22 -17.41
CA GLY A 100 9.13 -10.56 -16.02
C GLY A 100 10.23 -10.12 -15.06
N LEU A 101 11.50 -10.39 -15.40
CA LEU A 101 12.64 -10.00 -14.59
C LEU A 101 12.82 -8.48 -14.53
N ILE A 102 12.68 -7.80 -15.67
CA ILE A 102 12.73 -6.32 -15.73
C ILE A 102 11.64 -5.71 -14.86
N PHE A 103 10.41 -6.24 -14.90
CA PHE A 103 9.30 -5.74 -14.07
C PHE A 103 9.55 -5.94 -12.57
N ILE A 104 10.14 -7.07 -12.16
CA ILE A 104 10.56 -7.29 -10.76
C ILE A 104 11.58 -6.23 -10.34
N VAL A 105 12.59 -5.94 -11.18
CA VAL A 105 13.59 -4.92 -10.88
C VAL A 105 12.93 -3.54 -10.71
N PHE A 106 11.99 -3.16 -11.57
CA PHE A 106 11.22 -1.93 -11.40
C PHE A 106 10.40 -1.90 -10.11
N CYS A 107 9.77 -3.02 -9.74
CA CYS A 107 9.03 -3.12 -8.48
C CYS A 107 9.95 -2.96 -7.26
N LEU A 108 11.16 -3.54 -7.29
CA LEU A 108 12.16 -3.39 -6.23
C LEU A 108 12.68 -1.95 -6.16
N LEU A 109 12.99 -1.35 -7.30
CA LEU A 109 13.44 0.04 -7.38
C LEU A 109 12.38 1.00 -6.85
N HIS A 110 11.10 0.77 -7.17
CA HIS A 110 9.99 1.52 -6.58
C HIS A 110 9.94 1.37 -5.05
N LEU A 111 10.07 0.14 -4.53
CA LEU A 111 10.08 -0.11 -3.09
C LEU A 111 11.22 0.61 -2.36
N LEU A 112 12.40 0.67 -2.98
CA LEU A 112 13.60 1.28 -2.39
C LEU A 112 13.59 2.81 -2.48
N LEU A 113 13.19 3.37 -3.62
CA LEU A 113 13.21 4.82 -3.84
C LEU A 113 12.03 5.54 -3.20
N LEU A 114 10.89 4.85 -3.09
CA LEU A 114 9.64 5.42 -2.60
C LEU A 114 9.08 4.46 -1.55
N PRO A 115 9.61 4.48 -0.31
CA PRO A 115 8.97 3.77 0.79
C PRO A 115 7.54 4.33 0.99
N GLU A 116 6.68 3.49 1.58
CA GLU A 116 5.33 3.91 1.94
C GLU A 116 5.40 5.13 2.88
N PRO A 117 4.63 6.21 2.61
CA PRO A 117 4.73 7.44 3.40
C PRO A 117 4.22 7.18 4.82
N SER A 118 5.15 6.92 5.74
CA SER A 118 4.88 6.93 7.18
C SER A 118 4.63 8.36 7.65
N TYR A 119 3.90 8.53 8.76
CA TYR A 119 3.70 9.84 9.38
C TYR A 119 5.08 10.44 9.73
N GLN A 120 5.39 11.61 9.18
CA GLN A 120 6.65 12.35 9.42
C GLN A 120 6.41 13.63 10.23
N GLY A 121 5.26 13.76 10.89
CA GLY A 121 4.93 14.94 11.69
C GLY A 121 5.67 14.97 13.02
N PRO A 122 5.61 16.09 13.77
CA PRO A 122 6.11 16.14 15.13
C PRO A 122 5.30 15.18 16.02
N GLU A 123 5.95 14.21 16.63
CA GLU A 123 5.34 13.29 17.58
C GLU A 123 5.65 13.74 19.01
N ASN A 124 4.63 14.13 19.78
CA ASN A 124 4.74 14.34 21.23
C ASN A 124 4.39 13.05 21.98
N VAL A 125 4.90 11.92 21.48
CA VAL A 125 4.62 10.59 22.03
C VAL A 125 5.81 10.16 22.90
N VAL A 126 5.53 9.81 24.15
CA VAL A 126 6.52 9.24 25.07
C VAL A 126 6.34 7.73 25.10
N TYR A 127 7.41 7.00 24.75
CA TYR A 127 7.40 5.53 24.81
C TYR A 127 7.73 5.06 26.22
N PHE A 128 6.73 4.54 26.92
CA PHE A 128 6.92 3.96 28.25
C PHE A 128 7.47 2.53 28.16
N LYS A 129 8.51 2.26 28.95
CA LYS A 129 8.96 0.90 29.26
C LYS A 129 8.50 0.54 30.67
N SER A 130 8.44 -0.76 30.95
CA SER A 130 7.75 -1.42 32.08
C SER A 130 7.68 -0.69 33.43
N THR A 131 8.72 0.03 33.86
CA THR A 131 8.78 0.69 35.17
C THR A 131 8.59 2.20 35.14
N ASP A 132 8.68 2.85 33.97
CA ASP A 132 8.69 4.31 33.86
C ASP A 132 7.28 4.94 33.96
N LEU A 133 6.23 4.16 33.72
CA LEU A 133 4.86 4.69 33.62
C LEU A 133 4.36 5.23 34.96
N GLU A 134 4.52 4.47 36.04
CA GLU A 134 4.04 4.88 37.37
C GLU A 134 4.82 6.09 37.88
N GLU A 135 6.12 6.15 37.61
CA GLU A 135 6.98 7.28 37.99
C GLU A 135 6.56 8.58 37.29
N GLU A 136 6.32 8.55 35.99
CA GLU A 136 5.88 9.73 35.22
C GLU A 136 4.44 10.17 35.57
N ILE A 137 3.53 9.22 35.86
CA ILE A 137 2.18 9.55 36.34
C ILE A 137 2.24 10.23 37.72
N GLN A 138 3.08 9.74 38.63
CA GLN A 138 3.23 10.34 39.97
C GLN A 138 3.92 11.71 39.92
N ARG A 139 4.84 11.92 38.96
CA ARG A 139 5.60 13.16 38.79
C ARG A 139 4.71 14.36 38.51
N ASN A 140 3.66 14.21 37.69
CA ASN A 140 2.80 15.32 37.31
C ASN A 140 1.31 14.96 37.29
N LYS A 141 0.64 15.07 38.45
CA LYS A 141 -0.80 14.80 38.62
C LYS A 141 -1.73 15.86 38.02
N ARG A 142 -1.20 16.91 37.38
CA ARG A 142 -1.99 17.99 36.77
C ARG A 142 -2.30 17.75 35.29
N VAL A 143 -1.72 16.71 34.70
CA VAL A 143 -1.86 16.39 33.27
C VAL A 143 -2.65 15.09 33.13
N SER A 144 -3.59 15.07 32.19
CA SER A 144 -4.31 13.86 31.81
C SER A 144 -3.53 13.14 30.70
N TRP A 145 -3.15 11.89 30.95
CA TRP A 145 -2.43 11.07 29.97
C TRP A 145 -3.41 10.26 29.12
N LEU A 146 -3.20 10.26 27.81
CA LEU A 146 -3.81 9.30 26.90
C LEU A 146 -2.77 8.21 26.60
N ILE A 147 -3.04 6.97 26.99
CA ILE A 147 -2.10 5.86 26.87
C ILE A 147 -2.62 4.87 25.84
N GLU A 148 -1.80 4.59 24.82
CA GLU A 148 -2.06 3.52 23.86
C GLU A 148 -1.23 2.28 24.22
N LEU A 149 -1.92 1.17 24.50
CA LEU A 149 -1.28 -0.14 24.60
C LEU A 149 -1.24 -0.77 23.20
N TYR A 150 -0.05 -0.88 22.63
CA TYR A 150 0.13 -1.36 21.27
C TYR A 150 1.10 -2.55 21.21
N ALA A 151 0.98 -3.33 20.16
CA ALA A 151 1.90 -4.42 19.84
C ALA A 151 2.61 -4.09 18.51
N PRO A 152 3.95 -3.97 18.48
CA PRO A 152 4.68 -3.52 17.30
C PRO A 152 4.60 -4.51 16.11
N TRP A 153 4.15 -5.74 16.34
CA TRP A 153 3.96 -6.75 15.30
C TRP A 153 2.51 -6.86 14.81
N ASN A 154 1.55 -6.19 15.44
CA ASN A 154 0.15 -6.27 15.03
C ASN A 154 -0.13 -5.20 13.95
N PRO A 155 -0.52 -5.59 12.73
CA PRO A 155 -0.80 -4.62 11.66
C PRO A 155 -1.86 -3.58 12.03
N ALA A 156 -2.87 -3.95 12.84
CA ALA A 156 -3.88 -2.99 13.29
C ALA A 156 -3.29 -1.89 14.20
N CYS A 157 -2.28 -2.23 15.01
CA CYS A 157 -1.58 -1.27 15.86
C CYS A 157 -0.63 -0.38 15.04
N ILE A 158 0.08 -0.96 14.06
CA ILE A 158 0.97 -0.21 13.16
C ILE A 158 0.17 0.85 12.37
N ASP A 159 -0.99 0.47 11.84
CA ASP A 159 -1.85 1.40 11.10
C ASP A 159 -2.38 2.53 12.02
N PHE A 160 -2.75 2.19 13.25
CA PHE A 160 -3.30 3.15 14.23
C PHE A 160 -2.25 4.11 14.79
N ALA A 161 -0.98 3.71 14.89
CA ALA A 161 0.11 4.55 15.43
C ALA A 161 0.23 5.92 14.72
N SER A 162 -0.03 5.97 13.41
CA SER A 162 -0.04 7.22 12.65
C SER A 162 -1.16 8.18 13.07
N VAL A 163 -2.32 7.65 13.45
CA VAL A 163 -3.47 8.41 13.95
C VAL A 163 -3.21 8.91 15.37
N PHE A 164 -2.63 8.06 16.22
CA PHE A 164 -2.25 8.43 17.57
C PHE A 164 -1.20 9.55 17.59
N SER A 165 -0.23 9.47 16.69
CA SER A 165 0.79 10.50 16.48
C SER A 165 0.18 11.83 16.03
N GLU A 166 -0.78 11.81 15.10
CA GLU A 166 -1.52 13.02 14.70
C GLU A 166 -2.33 13.62 15.86
N LEU A 167 -2.90 12.79 16.73
CA LEU A 167 -3.61 13.24 17.92
C LEU A 167 -2.68 13.88 18.95
N SER A 168 -1.46 13.37 19.11
CA SER A 168 -0.46 13.91 20.05
C SER A 168 -0.02 15.35 19.73
N ALA A 169 -0.13 15.73 18.45
CA ALA A 169 0.28 17.04 17.95
C ALA A 169 -0.84 18.10 18.00
N ARG A 170 -2.04 17.73 18.45
CA ARG A 170 -3.20 18.64 18.60
C ARG A 170 -3.38 19.09 20.04
#